data_AF-A0A7D7SHY5-F1
#
_entry.id   AF-A0A7D7SHY5-F1
#
_cell.length_a   1.000
_cell.length_b   1.000
_cell.length_c   1.000
_cell.angle_alpha   90.00
_cell.angle_beta   90.00
_cell.angle_gamma   90.00
#
_symmetry.space_group_name_H-M   'P 1'
#
loop_
_entity.id
_entity.type
_entity.pdbx_description
1 polymer ?
#
loop_
_entity_poly.entity_id
_entity_poly.type
_entity_poly.pdbx_seq_one_letter_code
_entity_poly.pdbx_strand_id
1 'polypeptide(L)'
;MKPTAFLLCCLLAPTLSSCGGLPNKPGLLDFSLRHPAAALAIGSESPLGTNITSNAVRLSTRLGLDNRANGDGRGTEVNALRHSLWQAAISARFGADIAEQVGNAYERDSTLRPQSDYPNRYRADEAADLRNNAIGRRIGQAHRGRNMNELAALLLAEYREHGLWTASAVTREGQTVWRIAQTRLSEARYRQALQKLAALDRNGMTEAERRRLRTHQ
;
A
#
# COMPACT_ATOMS: atom_id res chain seq x y z
N MET A 1 30.79 -50.85 16.11
CA MET A 1 29.84 -50.13 16.99
C MET A 1 29.94 -48.65 16.66
N LYS A 2 28.85 -48.05 16.17
CA LYS A 2 28.79 -46.68 15.63
C LYS A 2 28.42 -45.69 16.75
N PRO A 3 28.91 -44.45 16.74
CA PRO A 3 28.47 -43.43 17.69
C PRO A 3 27.13 -42.86 17.23
N THR A 4 26.23 -42.71 18.20
CA THR A 4 24.91 -42.12 18.09
C THR A 4 25.04 -40.60 17.93
N ALA A 5 24.66 -40.06 16.78
CA ALA A 5 24.48 -38.63 16.59
C ALA A 5 23.00 -38.28 16.83
N PHE A 6 22.73 -37.55 17.90
CA PHE A 6 21.43 -36.95 18.19
C PHE A 6 21.25 -35.76 17.24
N LEU A 7 20.47 -35.93 16.17
CA LEU A 7 20.07 -34.82 15.32
C LEU A 7 18.87 -34.13 15.98
N LEU A 8 19.13 -33.01 16.66
CA LEU A 8 18.12 -32.11 17.18
C LEU A 8 17.46 -31.41 15.99
N CYS A 9 16.32 -31.95 15.54
CA CYS A 9 15.48 -31.35 14.51
C CYS A 9 14.74 -30.14 15.11
N CYS A 10 15.41 -28.99 15.17
CA CYS A 10 14.76 -27.72 15.47
C CYS A 10 13.96 -27.24 14.26
N LEU A 11 12.81 -27.89 14.03
CA LEU A 11 11.71 -27.32 13.26
C LEU A 11 11.16 -26.14 14.06
N LEU A 12 11.70 -24.95 13.82
CA LEU A 12 11.01 -23.70 14.15
C LEU A 12 9.83 -23.58 13.19
N ALA A 13 8.72 -24.25 13.52
CA ALA A 13 7.41 -23.88 13.04
C ALA A 13 7.15 -22.45 13.55
N PRO A 14 7.07 -21.43 12.69
CA PRO A 14 6.54 -20.16 13.15
C PRO A 14 5.08 -20.41 13.51
N THR A 15 4.77 -20.23 14.78
CA THR A 15 3.43 -20.32 15.35
C THR A 15 2.53 -19.31 14.64
N LEU A 16 1.81 -19.79 13.62
CA LEU A 16 0.61 -19.18 13.06
C LEU A 16 -0.51 -19.29 14.10
N SER A 17 -0.42 -18.51 15.18
CA SER A 17 -1.47 -18.40 16.19
C SER A 17 -1.87 -16.94 16.36
N SER A 18 -2.47 -16.41 15.30
CA SER A 18 -3.64 -15.54 15.38
C SER A 18 -4.47 -15.86 14.15
N CYS A 19 -5.59 -16.56 14.34
CA CYS A 19 -6.50 -16.99 13.29
C CYS A 19 -7.09 -15.79 12.54
N GLY A 20 -6.37 -15.28 11.53
CA GLY A 20 -6.94 -14.91 10.25
C GLY A 20 -6.47 -15.98 9.27
N GLY A 21 -7.40 -16.63 8.57
CA GLY A 21 -7.05 -17.68 7.61
C GLY A 21 -5.93 -17.24 6.65
N LEU A 22 -5.18 -18.22 6.14
CA LEU A 22 -4.26 -17.99 5.01
C LEU A 22 -4.93 -17.06 4.00
N PRO A 23 -4.24 -16.04 3.47
CA PRO A 23 -4.82 -15.20 2.43
C PRO A 23 -5.36 -16.13 1.34
N ASN A 24 -6.63 -16.01 0.96
CA ASN A 24 -7.22 -16.69 -0.21
C ASN A 24 -6.64 -16.10 -1.52
N LYS A 25 -5.31 -15.99 -1.60
CA LYS A 25 -4.51 -15.40 -2.67
C LYS A 25 -3.22 -16.22 -2.79
N PRO A 26 -3.21 -17.31 -3.58
CA PRO A 26 -2.04 -18.18 -3.72
C PRO A 26 -0.78 -17.43 -4.18
N GLY A 27 -0.94 -16.34 -4.95
CA GLY A 27 0.17 -15.48 -5.37
C GLY A 27 0.92 -14.81 -4.21
N LEU A 28 0.23 -14.41 -3.13
CA LEU A 28 0.90 -13.82 -1.95
C LEU A 28 1.66 -14.87 -1.13
N LEU A 29 1.16 -16.11 -1.09
CA LEU A 29 1.87 -17.23 -0.47
C LEU A 29 3.16 -17.56 -1.22
N ASP A 30 3.06 -17.73 -2.54
CA ASP A 30 4.23 -17.95 -3.40
C ASP A 30 5.24 -16.80 -3.31
N PHE A 31 4.78 -15.55 -3.34
CA PHE A 31 5.65 -14.39 -3.11
C PHE A 31 6.38 -14.48 -1.77
N SER A 32 5.68 -14.86 -0.69
CA SER A 32 6.26 -14.93 0.65
C SER A 32 7.32 -16.02 0.78
N LEU A 33 7.13 -17.16 0.09
CA LEU A 33 8.12 -18.23 0.02
C LEU A 33 9.36 -17.81 -0.76
N ARG A 34 9.20 -17.06 -1.85
CA ARG A 34 10.31 -16.59 -2.69
C ARG A 34 11.05 -15.38 -2.12
N HIS A 35 10.37 -14.52 -1.36
CA HIS A 35 10.89 -13.24 -0.86
C HIS A 35 10.62 -13.01 0.64
N PRO A 36 11.09 -13.89 1.55
CA PRO A 36 10.69 -13.87 2.96
C PRO A 36 11.06 -12.57 3.70
N ALA A 37 12.22 -11.98 3.41
CA ALA A 37 12.63 -10.72 4.02
C ALA A 37 11.74 -9.53 3.58
N ALA A 38 11.32 -9.52 2.30
CA ALA A 38 10.39 -8.52 1.80
C ALA A 38 9.00 -8.73 2.39
N ALA A 39 8.51 -9.97 2.43
CA ALA A 39 7.22 -10.31 3.03
C ALA A 39 7.13 -9.90 4.51
N LEU A 40 8.17 -10.15 5.30
CA LEU A 40 8.24 -9.73 6.71
C LEU A 40 8.21 -8.20 6.86
N ALA A 41 8.96 -7.48 6.02
CA ALA A 41 8.98 -6.02 6.03
C ALA A 41 7.65 -5.39 5.57
N ILE A 42 6.97 -6.04 4.62
CA ILE A 42 5.65 -5.65 4.13
C ILE A 42 4.64 -5.82 5.26
N GLY A 43 4.55 -7.03 5.81
CA GLY A 43 3.72 -7.37 6.96
C GLY A 43 2.22 -7.15 6.75
N SER A 44 1.45 -7.59 7.74
CA SER A 44 0.01 -7.33 7.83
C SER A 44 -0.27 -6.03 8.57
N GLU A 45 -1.38 -5.38 8.24
CA GLU A 45 -1.83 -4.19 8.94
C GLU A 45 -2.04 -4.47 10.44
N SER A 46 -1.52 -3.58 11.29
CA SER A 46 -1.82 -3.54 12.71
C SER A 46 -1.68 -2.11 13.26
N PRO A 47 -2.48 -1.72 14.27
CA PRO A 47 -2.55 -0.34 14.74
C PRO A 47 -1.18 0.27 15.10
N LEU A 48 -0.32 -0.51 15.76
CA LEU A 48 1.03 -0.10 16.18
C LEU A 48 2.15 -0.76 15.37
N GLY A 49 1.85 -1.57 14.35
CA GLY A 49 2.88 -2.22 13.55
C GLY A 49 3.69 -1.21 12.75
N THR A 50 5.01 -1.34 12.70
CA THR A 50 5.92 -0.47 11.93
C THR A 50 6.31 -1.06 10.57
N ASN A 51 5.56 -2.06 10.10
CA ASN A 51 5.71 -2.63 8.76
C ASN A 51 5.16 -1.69 7.68
N ILE A 52 5.53 -1.94 6.41
CA ILE A 52 5.17 -1.07 5.28
C ILE A 52 3.65 -0.95 5.12
N THR A 53 2.91 -2.04 5.26
CA THR A 53 1.44 -2.04 5.12
C THR A 53 0.79 -1.11 6.16
N SER A 54 1.11 -1.29 7.44
CA SER A 54 0.60 -0.44 8.53
C SER A 54 0.99 1.03 8.37
N ASN A 55 2.23 1.29 7.95
CA ASN A 55 2.71 2.65 7.70
C ASN A 55 1.95 3.31 6.54
N ALA A 56 1.72 2.60 5.43
CA ALA A 56 1.00 3.11 4.27
C ALA A 56 -0.46 3.46 4.62
N VAL A 57 -1.14 2.62 5.41
CA VAL A 57 -2.50 2.90 5.90
C VAL A 57 -2.51 4.13 6.82
N ARG A 58 -1.62 4.20 7.81
CA ARG A 58 -1.58 5.36 8.73
C ARG A 58 -1.27 6.66 7.99
N LEU A 59 -0.25 6.65 7.14
CA LEU A 59 0.13 7.85 6.39
C LEU A 59 -1.00 8.28 5.46
N SER A 60 -1.57 7.40 4.64
CA SER A 60 -2.64 7.81 3.71
C SER A 60 -3.91 8.33 4.39
N THR A 61 -4.32 7.75 5.52
CA THR A 61 -5.59 8.11 6.19
C THR A 61 -5.51 9.40 7.03
N ARG A 62 -4.31 9.89 7.35
CA ARG A 62 -4.12 11.02 8.28
C ARG A 62 -3.92 12.38 7.62
N LEU A 63 -3.83 12.42 6.29
CA LEU A 63 -3.47 13.65 5.56
C LEU A 63 -4.69 14.49 5.15
N GLY A 64 -5.90 14.11 5.59
CA GLY A 64 -7.13 14.84 5.26
C GLY A 64 -7.58 14.68 3.81
N LEU A 65 -7.16 13.60 3.15
CA LEU A 65 -7.63 13.20 1.83
C LEU A 65 -9.04 12.60 1.92
N ASP A 66 -9.78 12.64 0.81
CA ASP A 66 -11.11 12.04 0.78
C ASP A 66 -11.03 10.50 0.76
N ASN A 67 -11.86 9.88 1.60
CA ASN A 67 -12.04 8.44 1.70
C ASN A 67 -13.53 8.04 1.62
N ARG A 68 -14.41 8.98 1.26
CA ARG A 68 -15.87 8.79 1.34
C ARG A 68 -16.58 8.82 -0.01
N ALA A 69 -15.99 9.38 -1.08
CA ALA A 69 -16.64 9.51 -2.39
C ALA A 69 -17.36 8.24 -2.89
N ASN A 70 -16.87 7.05 -2.51
CA ASN A 70 -17.38 5.77 -2.98
C ASN A 70 -17.94 4.85 -1.87
N GLY A 71 -18.06 5.34 -0.63
CA GLY A 71 -18.70 4.65 0.50
C GLY A 71 -17.83 3.66 1.29
N ASP A 72 -16.86 2.98 0.67
CA ASP A 72 -15.99 1.98 1.33
C ASP A 72 -14.48 2.26 1.17
N GLY A 73 -14.13 3.49 0.77
CA GLY A 73 -12.74 3.92 0.56
C GLY A 73 -12.12 3.47 -0.75
N ARG A 74 -12.74 2.55 -1.52
CA ARG A 74 -12.23 2.10 -2.82
C ARG A 74 -12.24 3.21 -3.87
N GLY A 75 -11.18 3.29 -4.66
CA GLY A 75 -11.01 4.29 -5.71
C GLY A 75 -10.98 5.74 -5.22
N THR A 76 -10.80 5.96 -3.91
CA THR A 76 -10.73 7.31 -3.31
C THR A 76 -9.31 7.84 -3.30
N GLU A 77 -9.14 9.10 -2.90
CA GLU A 77 -7.83 9.74 -2.78
C GLU A 77 -6.94 9.07 -1.74
N VAL A 78 -7.52 8.65 -0.61
CA VAL A 78 -6.81 7.86 0.41
C VAL A 78 -6.32 6.53 -0.19
N ASN A 79 -7.14 5.84 -0.98
CA ASN A 79 -6.72 4.59 -1.61
C ASN A 79 -5.59 4.83 -2.61
N ALA A 80 -5.72 5.87 -3.43
CA ALA A 80 -4.74 6.22 -4.44
C ALA A 80 -3.35 6.51 -3.83
N LEU A 81 -3.32 7.31 -2.76
CA LEU A 81 -2.08 7.58 -2.04
C LEU A 81 -1.55 6.32 -1.33
N ARG A 82 -2.42 5.50 -0.72
CA ARG A 82 -2.03 4.28 -0.01
C ARG A 82 -1.30 3.29 -0.93
N HIS A 83 -1.87 2.98 -2.10
CA HIS A 83 -1.28 2.06 -3.07
C HIS A 83 0.05 2.58 -3.60
N SER A 84 0.07 3.87 -3.98
CA SER A 84 1.30 4.51 -4.47
C SER A 84 2.40 4.50 -3.40
N LEU A 85 2.07 4.80 -2.14
CA LEU A 85 3.03 4.83 -1.04
C LEU A 85 3.52 3.44 -0.65
N TRP A 86 2.63 2.46 -0.63
CA TRP A 86 2.98 1.07 -0.36
C TRP A 86 3.99 0.55 -1.40
N GLN A 87 3.73 0.77 -2.69
CA GLN A 87 4.65 0.39 -3.77
C GLN A 87 5.94 1.22 -3.79
N ALA A 88 5.88 2.52 -3.51
CA ALA A 88 7.06 3.35 -3.40
C ALA A 88 8.00 2.86 -2.28
N ALA A 89 7.44 2.51 -1.12
CA ALA A 89 8.22 2.02 0.01
C ALA A 89 8.86 0.66 -0.27
N ILE A 90 8.14 -0.26 -0.92
CA ILE A 90 8.69 -1.57 -1.30
C ILE A 90 9.77 -1.38 -2.38
N SER A 91 9.51 -0.56 -3.40
CA SER A 91 10.47 -0.31 -4.47
C SER A 91 11.73 0.40 -3.98
N ALA A 92 11.60 1.38 -3.08
CA ALA A 92 12.74 2.09 -2.51
C ALA A 92 13.64 1.18 -1.64
N ARG A 93 13.06 0.14 -1.02
CA ARG A 93 13.77 -0.78 -0.14
C ARG A 93 14.28 -2.04 -0.85
N PHE A 94 13.48 -2.62 -1.74
CA PHE A 94 13.71 -3.94 -2.33
C PHE A 94 13.82 -3.91 -3.86
N GLY A 95 13.58 -2.77 -4.50
CA GLY A 95 13.60 -2.62 -5.95
C GLY A 95 12.23 -2.80 -6.60
N ALA A 96 12.08 -2.21 -7.79
CA ALA A 96 10.82 -2.20 -8.54
C ALA A 96 10.28 -3.60 -8.86
N ASP A 97 11.14 -4.57 -9.15
CA ASP A 97 10.72 -5.93 -9.53
C ASP A 97 10.02 -6.67 -8.37
N ILE A 98 10.53 -6.53 -7.14
CA ILE A 98 9.90 -7.11 -5.95
C ILE A 98 8.58 -6.40 -5.66
N ALA A 99 8.55 -5.07 -5.80
CA ALA A 99 7.33 -4.28 -5.64
C ALA A 99 6.25 -4.70 -6.65
N GLU A 100 6.62 -4.91 -7.91
CA GLU A 100 5.70 -5.34 -8.95
C GLU A 100 5.13 -6.74 -8.68
N GLN A 101 5.99 -7.69 -8.32
CA GLN A 101 5.55 -9.05 -8.00
C GLN A 101 4.50 -9.08 -6.88
N VAL A 102 4.75 -8.36 -5.78
CA VAL A 102 3.79 -8.33 -4.67
C VAL A 102 2.56 -7.48 -4.96
N GLY A 103 2.69 -6.41 -5.73
CA GLY A 103 1.55 -5.61 -6.20
C GLY A 103 0.61 -6.44 -7.07
N ASN A 104 1.15 -7.15 -8.06
CA ASN A 104 0.37 -8.00 -8.94
C ASN A 104 -0.24 -9.20 -8.21
N ALA A 105 0.46 -9.76 -7.21
CA ALA A 105 -0.08 -10.81 -6.36
C ALA A 105 -1.18 -10.32 -5.40
N TYR A 106 -1.19 -9.02 -5.08
CA TYR A 106 -2.20 -8.42 -4.23
C TYR A 106 -3.51 -8.17 -4.99
N GLU A 107 -3.47 -7.82 -6.27
CA GLU A 107 -4.68 -7.65 -7.07
C GLU A 107 -5.30 -9.00 -7.48
N ARG A 108 -6.61 -9.03 -7.74
CA ARG A 108 -7.34 -10.20 -8.25
C ARG A 108 -7.10 -10.40 -9.74
N ASP A 109 -7.07 -9.31 -10.51
CA ASP A 109 -6.78 -9.28 -11.94
C ASP A 109 -5.71 -8.24 -12.24
N SER A 110 -4.46 -8.67 -12.37
CA SER A 110 -3.31 -7.82 -12.71
C SER A 110 -3.20 -7.51 -14.20
N THR A 111 -4.10 -8.04 -15.03
CA THR A 111 -4.08 -7.89 -16.49
C THR A 111 -5.08 -6.88 -17.02
N LEU A 112 -5.74 -6.13 -16.12
CA LEU A 112 -6.73 -5.13 -16.50
C LEU A 112 -6.18 -4.16 -17.56
N ARG A 113 -6.86 -4.17 -18.70
CA ARG A 113 -6.48 -3.42 -19.91
C ARG A 113 -6.50 -1.90 -19.66
N PRO A 114 -5.80 -1.11 -20.51
CA PRO A 114 -5.80 0.35 -20.46
C PRO A 114 -7.15 0.91 -20.94
N GLN A 115 -8.17 0.75 -20.11
CA GLN A 115 -9.50 1.31 -20.29
C GLN A 115 -9.76 2.31 -19.15
N SER A 116 -10.64 3.28 -19.39
CA SER A 116 -11.04 4.25 -18.36
C SER A 116 -12.39 3.92 -17.74
N ASP A 117 -13.25 3.17 -18.44
CA ASP A 117 -14.61 2.85 -17.99
C ASP A 117 -14.70 1.35 -17.67
N TYR A 118 -15.35 1.03 -16.55
CA TYR A 118 -15.49 -0.32 -16.02
C TYR A 118 -16.94 -0.59 -15.63
N PRO A 119 -17.40 -1.84 -15.72
CA PRO A 119 -18.80 -2.19 -15.45
C PRO A 119 -19.17 -2.12 -13.96
N ASN A 120 -18.19 -2.09 -13.06
CA ASN A 120 -18.44 -1.99 -11.63
C ASN A 120 -17.28 -1.32 -10.90
N ARG A 121 -17.58 -0.84 -9.68
CA ARG A 121 -16.64 -0.15 -8.80
C ARG A 121 -15.37 -0.95 -8.53
N TYR A 122 -15.50 -2.25 -8.26
CA TYR A 122 -14.36 -3.07 -7.86
C TYR A 122 -13.32 -3.22 -8.97
N ARG A 123 -13.76 -3.31 -10.24
CA ARG A 123 -12.85 -3.33 -11.38
C ARG A 123 -12.20 -1.97 -11.63
N ALA A 124 -12.94 -0.88 -11.44
CA ALA A 124 -12.37 0.46 -11.54
C ALA A 124 -11.33 0.72 -10.42
N ASP A 125 -11.62 0.29 -9.20
CA ASP A 125 -10.74 0.35 -8.04
C ASP A 125 -9.41 -0.36 -8.31
N GLU A 126 -9.47 -1.65 -8.66
CA GLU A 126 -8.30 -2.46 -8.99
C GLU A 126 -7.48 -1.87 -10.15
N ALA A 127 -8.16 -1.35 -11.16
CA ALA A 127 -7.52 -0.66 -12.28
C ALA A 127 -6.81 0.64 -11.87
N ALA A 128 -7.37 1.39 -10.92
CA ALA A 128 -6.73 2.57 -10.35
C ALA A 128 -5.54 2.16 -9.48
N ASP A 129 -5.69 1.11 -8.67
CA ASP A 129 -4.67 0.58 -7.78
C ASP A 129 -3.44 0.09 -8.56
N LEU A 130 -3.61 -0.66 -9.66
CA LEU A 130 -2.50 -1.06 -10.54
C LEU A 130 -1.72 0.14 -11.12
N ARG A 131 -2.42 1.20 -11.50
CA ARG A 131 -1.78 2.41 -12.07
C ARG A 131 -1.08 3.24 -11.01
N ASN A 132 -1.68 3.40 -9.84
CA ASN A 132 -1.08 4.03 -8.68
C ASN A 132 0.14 3.22 -8.18
N ASN A 133 0.05 1.89 -8.24
CA ASN A 133 1.16 1.00 -7.95
C ASN A 133 2.36 1.30 -8.86
N ALA A 134 2.12 1.46 -10.17
CA ALA A 134 3.18 1.81 -11.13
C ALA A 134 3.81 3.20 -10.85
N ILE A 135 3.01 4.20 -10.51
CA ILE A 135 3.51 5.53 -10.10
C ILE A 135 4.39 5.40 -8.84
N GLY A 136 3.90 4.66 -7.84
CA GLY A 136 4.62 4.36 -6.61
C GLY A 136 5.96 3.71 -6.88
N ARG A 137 6.01 2.65 -7.69
CA ARG A 137 7.27 1.97 -8.06
C ARG A 137 8.26 2.92 -8.70
N ARG A 138 7.83 3.74 -9.66
CA ARG A 138 8.69 4.72 -10.33
C ARG A 138 9.34 5.69 -9.32
N ILE A 139 8.54 6.25 -8.42
CA ILE A 139 9.03 7.19 -7.39
C ILE A 139 9.96 6.47 -6.40
N GLY A 140 9.57 5.29 -5.91
CA GLY A 140 10.40 4.51 -4.99
C GLY A 140 11.76 4.13 -5.59
N GLN A 141 11.77 3.71 -6.86
CA GLN A 141 13.00 3.37 -7.59
C GLN A 141 13.94 4.58 -7.74
N ALA A 142 13.39 5.78 -8.00
CA ALA A 142 14.18 7.00 -8.11
C ALA A 142 14.71 7.51 -6.76
N HIS A 143 14.10 7.08 -5.65
CA HIS A 143 14.38 7.60 -4.31
C HIS A 143 14.70 6.48 -3.31
N ARG A 144 15.62 5.59 -3.68
CA ARG A 144 16.06 4.46 -2.84
C ARG A 144 16.56 4.93 -1.48
N GLY A 145 16.26 4.16 -0.44
CA GLY A 145 16.68 4.43 0.94
C GLY A 145 15.89 5.51 1.68
N ARG A 146 14.98 6.25 1.01
CA ARG A 146 14.07 7.19 1.68
C ARG A 146 13.08 6.47 2.58
N ASN A 147 12.73 7.11 3.68
CA ASN A 147 11.70 6.58 4.57
C ASN A 147 10.29 6.93 4.07
N MET A 148 9.26 6.29 4.63
CA MET A 148 7.89 6.40 4.10
C MET A 148 7.26 7.79 4.27
N ASN A 149 7.69 8.58 5.26
CA ASN A 149 7.22 9.96 5.40
C ASN A 149 7.78 10.83 4.25
N GLU A 150 9.06 10.69 3.93
CA GLU A 150 9.69 11.38 2.79
C GLU A 150 9.06 10.95 1.45
N LEU A 151 8.80 9.65 1.26
CA LEU A 151 8.12 9.13 0.07
C LEU A 151 6.68 9.64 -0.04
N ALA A 152 5.97 9.80 1.08
CA ALA A 152 4.64 10.39 1.10
C ALA A 152 4.66 11.85 0.64
N ALA A 153 5.66 12.64 1.06
CA ALA A 153 5.82 14.02 0.60
C ALA A 153 6.05 14.10 -0.92
N LEU A 154 6.90 13.22 -1.47
CA LEU A 154 7.14 13.12 -2.92
C LEU A 154 5.86 12.73 -3.68
N LEU A 155 5.08 11.79 -3.12
CA LEU A 155 3.80 11.39 -3.71
C LEU A 155 2.72 12.45 -3.63
N LEU A 156 2.69 13.29 -2.58
CA LEU A 156 1.80 14.44 -2.52
C LEU A 156 2.15 15.46 -3.61
N ALA A 157 3.44 15.67 -3.90
CA ALA A 157 3.87 16.53 -4.99
C ALA A 157 3.44 15.95 -6.36
N GLU A 158 3.66 14.66 -6.59
CA GLU A 158 3.16 13.95 -7.78
C GLU A 158 1.63 14.07 -7.91
N TYR A 159 0.90 13.91 -6.81
CA TYR A 159 -0.56 14.00 -6.80
C TYR A 159 -1.06 15.42 -7.14
N ARG A 160 -0.31 16.45 -6.74
CA ARG A 160 -0.62 17.84 -7.13
C ARG A 160 -0.31 18.09 -8.60
N GLU A 161 0.88 17.70 -9.06
CA GLU A 161 1.43 18.12 -10.36
C GLU A 161 0.87 17.31 -11.52
N HIS A 162 0.86 15.99 -11.37
CA HIS A 162 0.48 15.05 -12.43
C HIS A 162 -0.86 14.39 -12.14
N GLY A 163 -1.09 14.01 -10.88
CA GLY A 163 -2.32 13.40 -10.40
C GLY A 163 -2.20 11.90 -10.14
N LEU A 164 -3.02 11.39 -9.23
CA LEU A 164 -3.16 9.96 -8.95
C LEU A 164 -4.51 9.45 -9.44
N TRP A 165 -4.59 8.15 -9.72
CA TRP A 165 -5.78 7.53 -10.27
C TRP A 165 -6.84 7.31 -9.20
N THR A 166 -8.04 7.82 -9.43
CA THR A 166 -9.23 7.64 -8.59
C THR A 166 -10.40 7.18 -9.45
N ALA A 167 -11.39 6.54 -8.83
CA ALA A 167 -12.61 6.07 -9.50
C ALA A 167 -13.84 6.89 -9.08
N SER A 168 -14.75 7.13 -10.03
CA SER A 168 -16.05 7.77 -9.79
C SER A 168 -17.15 7.12 -10.63
N ALA A 169 -18.38 7.15 -10.13
CA ALA A 169 -19.55 6.75 -10.90
C ALA A 169 -19.94 7.85 -11.90
N VAL A 170 -20.26 7.45 -13.13
CA VAL A 170 -20.71 8.34 -14.21
C VAL A 170 -21.96 7.73 -14.84
N THR A 171 -23.00 8.55 -15.05
CA THR A 171 -24.19 8.13 -15.78
C THR A 171 -24.00 8.34 -17.28
N ARG A 172 -24.20 7.29 -18.08
CA ARG A 172 -24.19 7.32 -19.54
C ARG A 172 -25.40 6.56 -20.05
N GLU A 173 -26.21 7.20 -20.88
CA GLU A 173 -27.38 6.56 -21.52
C GLU A 173 -28.32 5.87 -20.51
N GLY A 174 -28.50 6.47 -19.34
CA GLY A 174 -29.32 5.91 -18.25
C GLY A 174 -28.67 4.76 -17.46
N GLN A 175 -27.44 4.36 -17.78
CA GLN A 175 -26.67 3.35 -17.06
C GLN A 175 -25.53 3.97 -16.26
N THR A 176 -25.24 3.41 -15.08
CA THR A 176 -24.08 3.80 -14.28
C THR A 176 -22.86 2.99 -14.73
N VAL A 177 -21.81 3.69 -15.16
CA VAL A 177 -20.48 3.13 -15.41
C VAL A 177 -19.48 3.68 -14.40
N TRP A 178 -18.43 2.94 -14.11
CA TRP A 178 -17.37 3.38 -13.19
C TRP A 178 -16.15 3.84 -13.98
N ARG A 179 -15.82 5.12 -13.88
CA ARG A 179 -14.69 5.72 -14.58
C ARG A 179 -13.51 5.91 -13.65
N ILE A 180 -12.31 5.62 -14.13
CA ILE A 180 -11.07 6.08 -13.52
C ILE A 180 -10.48 7.27 -14.28
N ALA A 181 -9.85 8.17 -13.54
CA ALA A 181 -9.09 9.29 -14.07
C ALA A 181 -7.99 9.70 -13.09
N GLN A 182 -6.95 10.37 -13.60
CA GLN A 182 -6.03 11.09 -12.72
C GLN A 182 -6.74 12.33 -12.16
N THR A 183 -6.86 12.38 -10.84
CA THR A 183 -7.28 13.58 -10.12
C THR A 183 -6.08 14.28 -9.54
N ARG A 184 -6.20 15.59 -9.28
CA ARG A 184 -5.14 16.39 -8.68
C ARG A 184 -5.60 17.03 -7.39
N LEU A 185 -4.67 17.14 -6.46
CA LEU A 185 -4.89 17.98 -5.28
C LEU A 185 -4.85 19.45 -5.69
N SER A 186 -5.79 20.23 -5.17
CA SER A 186 -5.64 21.69 -5.21
C SER A 186 -4.45 22.11 -4.34
N GLU A 187 -3.90 23.29 -4.61
CA GLU A 187 -2.81 23.87 -3.84
C GLU A 187 -3.10 23.90 -2.33
N ALA A 188 -4.31 24.30 -1.94
CA ALA A 188 -4.73 24.36 -0.55
C ALA A 188 -4.73 22.98 0.12
N ARG A 189 -5.28 21.96 -0.58
CA ARG A 189 -5.33 20.58 -0.07
C ARG A 189 -3.94 19.95 0.00
N TYR A 190 -3.08 20.22 -0.97
CA TYR A 190 -1.68 19.81 -0.96
C TYR A 190 -0.93 20.36 0.26
N ARG A 191 -1.02 21.68 0.51
CA ARG A 191 -0.39 22.30 1.69
C ARG A 191 -0.94 21.75 3.01
N GLN A 192 -2.26 21.56 3.09
CA GLN A 192 -2.88 20.97 4.27
C GLN A 192 -2.37 19.54 4.53
N ALA A 193 -2.24 18.72 3.48
CA ALA A 193 -1.70 17.38 3.57
C ALA A 193 -0.24 17.38 4.04
N LEU A 194 0.60 18.28 3.51
CA LEU A 194 1.98 18.45 3.95
C LEU A 194 2.09 18.88 5.42
N GLN A 195 1.25 19.82 5.87
CA GLN A 195 1.23 20.25 7.27
C GLN A 195 0.88 19.08 8.20
N LYS A 196 -0.10 18.26 7.81
CA LYS A 196 -0.47 17.05 8.57
C LYS A 196 0.66 16.02 8.56
N LEU A 197 1.33 15.83 7.42
CA LEU A 197 2.46 14.90 7.29
C LEU A 197 3.64 15.29 8.18
N ALA A 198 3.92 16.59 8.31
CA ALA A 198 5.01 17.12 9.16
C ALA A 198 4.81 16.83 10.66
N ALA A 199 3.57 16.56 11.09
CA ALA A 199 3.26 16.19 12.47
C ALA A 199 3.43 14.68 12.75
N LEU A 200 3.79 13.87 11.74
CA LEU A 200 3.94 12.43 11.83
C LEU A 200 5.40 12.00 11.69
N ASP A 201 5.78 10.91 12.36
CA ASP A 201 7.11 10.32 12.20
C ASP A 201 7.25 9.50 10.89
N ARG A 202 8.41 8.86 10.71
CA ARG A 202 8.72 7.99 9.55
C ARG A 202 7.76 6.79 9.37
N ASN A 203 6.98 6.44 10.39
CA ASN A 203 6.01 5.35 10.39
C ASN A 203 4.55 5.85 10.36
N GLY A 204 4.36 7.17 10.16
CA GLY A 204 3.06 7.80 10.22
C GLY A 204 2.49 7.91 11.64
N MET A 205 3.32 7.77 12.67
CA MET A 205 2.87 7.81 14.07
C MET A 205 2.96 9.22 14.65
N THR A 206 2.03 9.54 15.52
CA THR A 206 2.14 10.69 16.43
C THR A 206 3.10 10.37 17.57
N GLU A 207 3.56 11.40 18.27
CA GLU A 207 4.44 11.22 19.44
C GLU A 207 3.78 10.36 20.55
N ALA A 208 2.48 10.52 20.76
CA ALA A 208 1.72 9.74 21.73
C ALA A 208 1.69 8.24 21.39
N GLU A 209 1.49 7.89 20.12
CA GLU A 209 1.54 6.50 19.66
C GLU A 209 2.96 5.94 19.74
N ARG A 210 3.98 6.77 19.45
CA ARG A 210 5.38 6.40 19.61
C ARG A 210 5.74 6.09 21.06
N ARG A 211 5.17 6.83 22.02
CA ARG A 211 5.27 6.54 23.46
C ARG A 211 4.59 5.21 23.80
N ARG A 212 3.35 4.98 23.34
CA ARG A 212 2.62 3.72 23.56
C ARG A 212 3.35 2.50 22.98
N LEU A 213 3.95 2.61 21.80
CA LEU A 213 4.69 1.49 21.22
C LEU A 213 5.94 1.14 22.05
N ARG A 214 6.62 2.13 22.66
CA ARG A 214 7.77 1.87 23.54
C ARG A 214 7.40 1.15 24.83
N THR A 215 6.16 1.27 25.30
CA THR A 215 5.70 0.59 26.52
C THR A 215 5.20 -0.84 26.28
N HIS A 216 5.09 -1.26 25.01
CA HIS A 216 4.64 -2.60 24.61
C HIS A 216 5.72 -3.41 23.88
N GLN A 217 6.95 -2.90 23.83
CA GLN A 217 8.15 -3.58 23.31
C GLN A 217 9.02 -4.01 24.48
#